data_AF-A0A252EEC8-F1
#
_entry.id   AF-A0A252EEC8-F1
#
_cell.length_a   1.000
_cell.length_b   1.000
_cell.length_c   1.000
_cell.angle_alpha   90.00
_cell.angle_beta   90.00
_cell.angle_gamma   90.00
#
_symmetry.space_group_name_H-M   'P 1'
#
loop_
_entity.id
_entity.type
_entity.pdbx_description
1 polymer ?
#
loop_
_entity_poly.entity_id
_entity_poly.type
_entity_poly.pdbx_seq_one_letter_code
_entity_poly.pdbx_strand_id
1 'polypeptide(L)'
;MVMAVIRTKSCSIRRTDKWISIESEEVWYGIYFSRKGHVIHAPRDVTPEWIGRNVRLALQTSESFTPIDGSSVDGEALIAMKEASNERRLAFWDDITASYGYKNRELAWKKFDLVFASWRFDLTNDIRLTSTKSSRGGGHSAWPRNRNEGRVFSVPIDASDRDIGEAVLKAFAKCEGPGKSTEPLFP
;
A
#
# COMPACT_ATOMS: atom_id res chain seq x y z
N MET A 1 -18.60 -17.74 -21.34
CA MET A 1 -18.13 -16.35 -21.23
C MET A 1 -16.87 -16.37 -20.41
N VAL A 2 -15.69 -16.09 -21.00
CA VAL A 2 -14.44 -15.97 -20.24
C VAL A 2 -14.55 -14.70 -19.40
N MET A 3 -14.38 -14.81 -18.08
CA MET A 3 -14.28 -13.61 -17.24
C MET A 3 -12.95 -12.94 -17.53
N ALA A 4 -12.97 -11.75 -18.13
CA ALA A 4 -11.76 -10.97 -18.36
C ALA A 4 -11.06 -10.68 -17.02
N VAL A 5 -9.83 -11.18 -16.87
CA VAL A 5 -9.01 -10.92 -15.68
C VAL A 5 -8.58 -9.46 -15.71
N ILE A 6 -9.21 -8.64 -14.86
CA ILE A 6 -8.87 -7.23 -14.72
C ILE A 6 -7.53 -7.13 -13.97
N ARG A 7 -6.44 -6.94 -14.71
CA ARG A 7 -5.12 -6.76 -14.12
C ARG A 7 -5.10 -5.45 -13.33
N THR A 8 -4.39 -5.46 -12.21
CA THR A 8 -4.39 -4.37 -11.24
C THR A 8 -2.97 -4.19 -10.72
N LYS A 9 -2.50 -2.94 -10.72
CA LYS A 9 -1.28 -2.50 -10.01
C LYS A 9 -1.67 -2.08 -8.60
N SER A 10 -0.82 -2.34 -7.60
CA SER A 10 -1.13 -2.09 -6.18
C SER A 10 0.07 -1.49 -5.46
N CYS A 11 -0.20 -0.66 -4.45
CA CYS A 11 0.78 -0.31 -3.43
C CYS A 11 0.10 -0.05 -2.08
N SER A 12 0.78 -0.42 -1.00
CA SER A 12 0.38 -0.04 0.36
C SER A 12 1.04 1.28 0.76
N ILE A 13 0.27 2.15 1.41
CA ILE A 13 0.76 3.43 1.95
C ILE A 13 0.53 3.41 3.46
N ARG A 14 1.60 3.33 4.26
CA ARG A 14 1.52 3.25 5.73
C ARG A 14 2.06 4.49 6.39
N ARG A 15 1.51 4.87 7.54
CA ARG A 15 1.87 6.12 8.22
C ARG A 15 1.72 6.01 9.72
N THR A 16 2.71 6.47 10.47
CA THR A 16 2.71 6.51 11.94
C THR A 16 2.67 7.96 12.43
N ASP A 17 3.12 8.19 13.66
CA ASP A 17 3.60 9.46 14.20
C ASP A 17 5.02 9.79 13.71
N LYS A 18 5.89 8.80 13.53
CA LYS A 18 7.32 8.97 13.19
C LYS A 18 7.63 9.01 11.69
N TRP A 19 6.90 8.25 10.88
CA TRP A 19 7.29 7.94 9.50
C TRP A 19 6.08 7.73 8.57
N ILE A 20 6.38 7.73 7.27
CA ILE A 20 5.50 7.27 6.19
C ILE A 20 6.26 6.30 5.28
N SER A 21 5.62 5.22 4.86
CA SER A 21 6.13 4.30 3.83
C SER A 21 5.17 4.21 2.65
N ILE A 22 5.74 4.03 1.47
CA ILE A 22 5.03 3.73 0.23
C ILE A 22 5.71 2.47 -0.34
N GLU A 23 4.93 1.40 -0.47
CA GLU A 23 5.43 0.06 -0.77
C GLU A 23 4.71 -0.47 -2.01
N SER A 24 5.40 -0.49 -3.17
CA SER A 24 4.94 -1.23 -4.35
C SER A 24 4.62 -2.68 -3.98
N GLU A 25 3.51 -3.17 -4.49
CA GLU A 25 3.06 -4.55 -4.34
C GLU A 25 2.98 -5.21 -5.72
N GLU A 26 3.12 -6.52 -5.76
CA GLU A 26 2.91 -7.32 -6.97
C GLU A 26 1.67 -8.21 -6.80
N VAL A 27 0.92 -8.41 -7.89
CA VAL A 27 -0.40 -9.05 -7.87
C VAL A 27 -0.35 -10.38 -8.63
N TRP A 28 -0.41 -11.49 -7.87
CA TRP A 28 -0.59 -12.87 -8.35
C TRP A 28 -1.33 -13.66 -7.27
N TYR A 29 -2.46 -14.29 -7.59
CA TYR A 29 -3.24 -15.14 -6.64
C TYR A 29 -3.48 -14.51 -5.24
N GLY A 30 -3.41 -13.18 -5.13
CA GLY A 30 -3.10 -12.47 -3.88
C GLY A 30 -2.28 -11.20 -4.16
N ILE A 31 -1.85 -10.54 -3.09
CA ILE A 31 -1.07 -9.29 -3.12
C ILE A 31 0.17 -9.49 -2.25
N TYR A 32 1.35 -9.19 -2.80
CA TYR A 32 2.64 -9.48 -2.18
C TYR A 32 3.53 -8.24 -2.22
N PHE A 33 4.47 -8.11 -1.28
CA PHE A 33 5.47 -7.04 -1.33
C PHE A 33 6.29 -7.19 -2.61
N SER A 34 6.46 -6.11 -3.37
CA SER A 34 7.13 -6.18 -4.66
C SER A 34 8.60 -6.61 -4.51
N ARG A 35 9.07 -7.52 -5.36
CA ARG A 35 10.47 -7.98 -5.44
C ARG A 35 11.37 -6.95 -6.12
N LYS A 36 10.83 -6.12 -7.02
CA LYS A 36 11.65 -5.18 -7.84
C LYS A 36 11.15 -3.73 -7.84
N GLY A 37 9.86 -3.51 -7.61
CA GLY A 37 9.22 -2.19 -7.69
C GLY A 37 9.62 -1.23 -6.58
N HIS A 38 9.17 0.01 -6.71
CA HIS A 38 9.56 1.14 -5.87
C HIS A 38 9.01 1.00 -4.45
N VAL A 39 9.90 1.03 -3.47
CA VAL A 39 9.57 1.01 -2.04
C VAL A 39 10.42 2.06 -1.35
N ILE A 40 9.81 2.88 -0.49
CA ILE A 40 10.48 4.01 0.16
C ILE A 40 9.83 4.34 1.50
N HIS A 41 10.63 4.84 2.43
CA HIS A 41 10.13 5.49 3.64
C HIS A 41 10.80 6.84 3.87
N ALA A 42 10.12 7.70 4.62
CA ALA A 42 10.64 8.99 5.07
C ALA A 42 10.09 9.32 6.47
N PRO A 43 10.72 10.28 7.18
CA PRO A 43 10.12 10.90 8.35
C PRO A 43 8.70 11.40 8.06
N ARG A 44 7.92 11.59 9.13
CA ARG A 44 6.48 11.89 9.06
C ARG A 44 6.10 13.10 8.20
N ASP A 45 6.99 14.09 8.14
CA ASP A 45 6.75 15.44 7.65
C ASP A 45 7.21 15.61 6.19
N VAL A 46 6.53 14.88 5.30
CA VAL A 46 6.69 15.01 3.84
C VAL A 46 5.57 15.85 3.23
N THR A 47 5.86 16.50 2.10
CA THR A 47 4.85 17.27 1.36
C THR A 47 3.91 16.35 0.57
N PRO A 48 2.70 16.83 0.19
CA PRO A 48 1.81 16.09 -0.71
C PRO A 48 2.49 15.66 -2.01
N GLU A 49 3.32 16.53 -2.61
CA GLU A 49 4.06 16.25 -3.83
C GLU A 49 4.99 15.04 -3.66
N TRP A 50 5.71 14.95 -2.53
CA TRP A 50 6.54 13.79 -2.24
C TRP A 50 5.70 12.51 -2.14
N ILE A 51 4.53 12.57 -1.49
CA ILE A 51 3.62 11.42 -1.36
C ILE A 51 3.14 10.97 -2.74
N GLY A 52 2.54 11.87 -3.53
CA GLY A 52 1.92 11.52 -4.80
C GLY A 52 2.93 11.06 -5.85
N ARG A 53 4.12 11.69 -5.90
CA ARG A 53 5.24 11.21 -6.72
C ARG A 53 5.55 9.75 -6.42
N ASN A 54 5.83 9.43 -5.15
CA ASN A 54 6.24 8.09 -4.75
C ASN A 54 5.11 7.06 -4.88
N VAL A 55 3.84 7.46 -4.71
CA VAL A 55 2.67 6.60 -5.01
C VAL A 55 2.56 6.31 -6.50
N ARG A 56 2.74 7.30 -7.39
CA ARG A 56 2.73 7.06 -8.84
C ARG A 56 3.87 6.11 -9.23
N LEU A 57 5.08 6.34 -8.73
CA LEU A 57 6.23 5.46 -8.96
C LEU A 57 5.98 4.02 -8.47
N ALA A 58 5.42 3.84 -7.27
CA ALA A 58 5.07 2.52 -6.74
C ALA A 58 4.02 1.80 -7.61
N LEU A 59 2.96 2.48 -8.04
CA LEU A 59 1.96 1.89 -8.93
C LEU A 59 2.52 1.62 -10.34
N GLN A 60 3.35 2.49 -10.89
CA GLN A 60 3.96 2.27 -12.21
C GLN A 60 4.90 1.07 -12.21
N THR A 61 5.69 0.90 -11.15
CA THR A 61 6.66 -0.20 -10.98
C THR A 61 6.07 -1.49 -10.37
N SER A 62 4.83 -1.46 -9.86
CA SER A 62 4.05 -2.64 -9.49
C SER A 62 3.83 -3.57 -10.69
N GLU A 63 3.98 -4.87 -10.50
CA GLU A 63 3.77 -5.88 -11.56
C GLU A 63 2.52 -6.73 -11.28
N SER A 64 1.78 -7.11 -12.33
CA SER A 64 0.57 -7.94 -12.24
C SER A 64 0.75 -9.16 -13.12
N PHE A 65 0.82 -10.34 -12.49
CA PHE A 65 1.23 -11.60 -13.13
C PHE A 65 0.11 -12.66 -13.21
N THR A 66 -1.09 -12.40 -12.67
CA THR A 66 -2.22 -13.32 -12.77
C THR A 66 -2.50 -13.69 -14.23
N PRO A 67 -2.38 -14.98 -14.64
CA PRO A 67 -2.62 -15.39 -16.01
C PRO A 67 -4.05 -15.12 -16.46
N ILE A 68 -4.21 -14.59 -17.68
CA ILE A 68 -5.52 -14.17 -18.23
C ILE A 68 -6.37 -15.39 -18.61
N ASP A 69 -5.73 -16.51 -18.94
CA ASP A 69 -6.35 -17.80 -19.26
C ASP A 69 -6.75 -18.62 -18.01
N GLY A 70 -6.43 -18.15 -16.81
CA GLY A 70 -6.68 -18.88 -15.56
C GLY A 70 -5.75 -20.08 -15.33
N SER A 71 -4.67 -20.21 -16.11
CA SER A 71 -3.62 -21.21 -15.87
C SER A 71 -2.94 -20.99 -14.52
N SER A 72 -2.38 -22.06 -13.94
CA SER A 72 -1.54 -21.97 -12.74
C SER A 72 -0.12 -21.51 -13.12
N VAL A 73 0.42 -20.55 -12.39
CA VAL A 73 1.88 -20.32 -12.37
C VAL A 73 2.55 -21.56 -11.79
N ASP A 74 3.71 -21.92 -12.33
CA ASP A 74 4.52 -23.03 -11.85
C ASP A 74 4.73 -22.98 -10.32
N GLY A 75 4.70 -24.15 -9.68
CA GLY A 75 4.73 -24.28 -8.22
C GLY A 75 6.05 -23.83 -7.60
N GLU A 76 7.17 -24.20 -8.22
CA GLU A 76 8.51 -23.84 -7.74
C GLU A 76 8.77 -22.34 -7.96
N ALA A 77 8.40 -21.83 -9.13
CA ALA A 77 8.42 -20.39 -9.42
C ALA A 77 7.60 -19.59 -8.41
N LEU A 78 6.37 -20.02 -8.07
CA LEU A 78 5.52 -19.35 -7.09
C LEU A 78 6.11 -19.38 -5.67
N ILE A 79 6.83 -20.44 -5.29
CA ILE A 79 7.55 -20.52 -4.01
C ILE A 79 8.70 -19.50 -4.00
N ALA A 80 9.60 -19.56 -4.98
CA ALA A 80 10.73 -18.63 -5.09
C ALA A 80 10.29 -17.15 -5.15
N MET A 81 9.15 -16.86 -5.81
CA MET A 81 8.54 -15.54 -5.83
C MET A 81 8.08 -15.06 -4.45
N LYS A 82 7.47 -15.95 -3.64
CA LYS A 82 7.05 -15.64 -2.26
C LYS A 82 8.23 -15.45 -1.33
N GLU A 83 9.27 -16.26 -1.48
CA GLU A 83 10.50 -16.18 -0.67
C GLU A 83 11.22 -14.85 -0.92
N ALA A 84 11.53 -14.51 -2.19
CA ALA A 84 12.16 -13.24 -2.54
C ALA A 84 11.30 -12.01 -2.16
N SER A 85 9.96 -12.12 -2.28
CA SER A 85 9.04 -11.08 -1.80
C SER A 85 9.15 -10.88 -0.29
N ASN A 86 9.17 -11.97 0.47
CA ASN A 86 9.25 -11.93 1.92
C ASN A 86 10.62 -11.46 2.42
N GLU A 87 11.72 -11.90 1.81
CA GLU A 87 13.08 -11.46 2.12
C GLU A 87 13.21 -9.93 1.96
N ARG A 88 12.83 -9.39 0.80
CA ARG A 88 12.90 -7.94 0.55
C ARG A 88 11.97 -7.15 1.47
N ARG A 89 10.78 -7.68 1.78
CA ARG A 89 9.86 -7.10 2.78
C ARG A 89 10.52 -7.04 4.15
N LEU A 90 11.15 -8.13 4.61
CA LEU A 90 11.80 -8.17 5.91
C LEU A 90 12.93 -7.13 5.98
N ALA A 91 13.82 -7.08 4.98
CA ALA A 91 14.91 -6.11 4.91
C ALA A 91 14.41 -4.65 4.94
N PHE A 92 13.37 -4.31 4.17
CA PHE A 92 12.77 -2.97 4.18
C PHE A 92 12.21 -2.58 5.56
N TRP A 93 11.63 -3.54 6.29
CA TRP A 93 11.11 -3.30 7.63
C TRP A 93 12.18 -3.33 8.73
N ASP A 94 13.33 -3.99 8.51
CA ASP A 94 14.52 -3.84 9.35
C ASP A 94 15.12 -2.43 9.20
N ASP A 95 15.14 -1.86 7.99
CA ASP A 95 15.54 -0.46 7.76
C ASP A 95 14.62 0.54 8.48
N ILE A 96 13.29 0.42 8.34
CA ILE A 96 12.32 1.20 9.14
C ILE A 96 12.58 1.03 10.65
N THR A 97 12.88 -0.18 11.10
CA THR A 97 13.12 -0.47 12.52
C THR A 97 14.35 0.30 13.03
N ALA A 98 15.45 0.26 12.29
CA ALA A 98 16.68 0.99 12.60
C ALA A 98 16.51 2.52 12.47
N SER A 99 16.01 2.99 11.33
CA SER A 99 15.86 4.40 10.97
C SER A 99 15.00 5.21 11.96
N TYR A 100 14.01 4.59 12.61
CA TYR A 100 13.09 5.27 13.54
C TYR A 100 13.16 4.77 14.99
N GLY A 101 14.23 4.04 15.33
CA GLY A 101 14.56 3.63 16.70
C GLY A 101 13.52 2.69 17.34
N TYR A 102 12.98 1.74 16.58
CA TYR A 102 12.15 0.67 17.14
C TYR A 102 13.03 -0.45 17.71
N LYS A 103 12.64 -1.00 18.86
CA LYS A 103 13.36 -2.12 19.49
C LYS A 103 13.34 -3.40 18.62
N ASN A 104 12.29 -3.61 17.83
CA ASN A 104 12.19 -4.71 16.86
C ASN A 104 11.10 -4.43 15.80
N ARG A 105 11.07 -5.26 14.75
CA ARG A 105 10.07 -5.20 13.67
C ARG A 105 8.63 -5.34 14.16
N GLU A 106 8.34 -6.20 15.15
CA GLU A 106 6.95 -6.37 15.61
C GLU A 106 6.37 -5.08 16.19
N LEU A 107 7.19 -4.20 16.77
CA LEU A 107 6.76 -2.90 17.26
C LEU A 107 6.55 -1.90 16.11
N ALA A 108 7.39 -1.93 15.08
CA ALA A 108 7.17 -1.16 13.86
C ALA A 108 5.89 -1.61 13.11
N TRP A 109 5.53 -2.89 13.18
CA TRP A 109 4.35 -3.47 12.51
C TRP A 109 3.00 -3.28 13.23
N LYS A 110 2.97 -2.87 14.51
CA LYS A 110 1.75 -2.97 15.33
C LYS A 110 0.78 -1.80 15.26
N LYS A 111 1.24 -0.59 14.93
CA LYS A 111 0.42 0.63 14.93
C LYS A 111 0.81 1.58 13.80
N PHE A 112 0.06 1.54 12.71
CA PHE A 112 0.11 2.52 11.63
C PHE A 112 -1.30 2.73 11.06
N ASP A 113 -1.54 3.88 10.43
CA ASP A 113 -2.62 4.02 9.46
C ASP A 113 -2.20 3.32 8.16
N LEU A 114 -3.12 2.68 7.44
CA LEU A 114 -2.89 2.11 6.11
C LEU A 114 -3.95 2.61 5.12
N VAL A 115 -3.50 3.02 3.94
CA VAL A 115 -4.33 3.23 2.75
C VAL A 115 -3.86 2.24 1.69
N PHE A 116 -4.80 1.47 1.14
CA PHE A 116 -4.55 0.66 -0.06
C PHE A 116 -4.74 1.53 -1.30
N ALA A 117 -3.74 1.59 -2.17
CA ALA A 117 -3.86 2.21 -3.49
C ALA A 117 -3.84 1.12 -4.57
N SER A 118 -4.77 1.21 -5.52
CA SER A 118 -4.90 0.23 -6.60
C SER A 118 -5.27 0.91 -7.90
N TRP A 119 -4.71 0.46 -9.02
CA TRP A 119 -4.95 1.01 -10.35
C TRP A 119 -5.27 -0.12 -11.34
N ARG A 120 -6.49 -0.10 -11.88
CA ARG A 120 -6.96 -1.05 -12.93
C ARG A 120 -6.54 -0.52 -14.29
N PHE A 121 -5.24 -0.63 -14.58
CA PHE A 121 -4.60 0.00 -15.73
C PHE A 121 -5.17 -0.42 -17.09
N ASP A 122 -5.82 -1.58 -17.19
CA ASP A 122 -6.52 -2.03 -18.40
C ASP A 122 -7.93 -1.40 -18.60
N LEU A 123 -8.47 -0.68 -17.59
CA LEU A 123 -9.87 -0.20 -17.58
C LEU A 123 -10.06 1.28 -17.23
N THR A 124 -9.23 1.83 -16.35
CA THR A 124 -9.46 3.16 -15.75
C THR A 124 -8.17 3.95 -15.66
N ASN A 125 -8.23 5.26 -15.91
CA ASN A 125 -7.12 6.16 -15.62
C ASN A 125 -6.94 6.45 -14.12
N ASP A 126 -7.90 6.03 -13.28
CA ASP A 126 -7.94 6.38 -11.86
C ASP A 126 -7.16 5.42 -10.95
N ILE A 127 -6.36 6.00 -10.05
CA ILE A 127 -5.94 5.38 -8.80
C ILE A 127 -7.14 5.36 -7.86
N ARG A 128 -7.53 4.17 -7.39
CA ARG A 128 -8.48 3.98 -6.30
C ARG A 128 -7.72 3.87 -4.97
N LEU A 129 -7.95 4.83 -4.09
CA LEU A 129 -7.44 4.88 -2.71
C LEU A 129 -8.53 4.40 -1.75
N THR A 130 -8.22 3.45 -0.88
CA THR A 130 -9.17 2.89 0.10
C THR A 130 -8.60 3.01 1.51
N SER A 131 -9.26 3.80 2.36
CA SER A 131 -8.91 3.87 3.78
C SER A 131 -9.20 2.54 4.48
N THR A 132 -8.46 2.25 5.55
CA THR A 132 -8.61 0.97 6.27
C THR A 132 -9.11 1.16 7.70
N LYS A 133 -9.65 0.08 8.25
CA LYS A 133 -9.84 -0.11 9.67
C LYS A 133 -8.71 -0.99 10.22
N SER A 134 -7.98 -0.47 11.18
CA SER A 134 -6.92 -1.19 11.91
C SER A 134 -7.50 -2.05 13.05
N SER A 135 -6.72 -3.01 13.51
CA SER A 135 -7.00 -3.83 14.69
C SER A 135 -5.85 -3.75 15.70
N ARG A 136 -6.08 -4.11 16.97
CA ARG A 136 -5.04 -4.10 18.03
C ARG A 136 -3.84 -5.01 17.72
N GLY A 137 -3.98 -5.98 16.81
CA GLY A 137 -2.93 -6.91 16.40
C GLY A 137 -2.11 -6.47 15.18
N GLY A 138 -2.28 -5.24 14.67
CA GLY A 138 -1.62 -4.77 13.45
C GLY A 138 -2.24 -5.27 12.14
N GLY A 139 -3.34 -6.03 12.21
CA GLY A 139 -4.12 -6.42 11.03
C GLY A 139 -5.02 -5.28 10.54
N HIS A 140 -5.16 -5.15 9.22
CA HIS A 140 -5.97 -4.12 8.56
C HIS A 140 -7.04 -4.73 7.66
N SER A 141 -8.20 -4.08 7.57
CA SER A 141 -9.25 -4.43 6.62
C SER A 141 -9.77 -3.21 5.87
N ALA A 142 -10.10 -3.41 4.59
CA ALA A 142 -10.92 -2.46 3.84
C ALA A 142 -12.36 -2.49 4.36
N TRP A 143 -13.09 -1.40 4.18
CA TRP A 143 -14.47 -1.29 4.60
C TRP A 143 -15.41 -2.19 3.78
N PRO A 144 -16.41 -2.85 4.40
CA PRO A 144 -17.48 -3.53 3.67
C PRO A 144 -18.14 -2.60 2.65
N ARG A 145 -18.62 -3.16 1.52
CA ARG A 145 -19.16 -2.35 0.40
C ARG A 145 -20.31 -1.42 0.81
N ASN A 146 -21.11 -1.80 1.80
CA ASN A 146 -22.20 -1.00 2.35
C ASN A 146 -21.77 0.02 3.43
N ARG A 147 -20.45 0.20 3.65
CA ARG A 147 -19.86 1.13 4.62
C ARG A 147 -18.63 1.87 4.08
N ASN A 148 -18.43 1.86 2.76
CA ASN A 148 -17.25 2.47 2.12
C ASN A 148 -17.48 3.91 1.61
N GLU A 149 -18.69 4.45 1.80
CA GLU A 149 -19.02 5.83 1.50
C GLU A 149 -18.11 6.79 2.29
N GLY A 150 -17.59 7.81 1.59
CA GLY A 150 -16.62 8.76 2.13
C GLY A 150 -15.28 8.16 2.58
N ARG A 151 -14.97 6.90 2.21
CA ARG A 151 -13.77 6.13 2.61
C ARG A 151 -12.99 5.55 1.42
N VAL A 152 -13.53 5.68 0.22
CA VAL A 152 -12.88 5.38 -1.06
C VAL A 152 -12.77 6.68 -1.85
N PHE A 153 -11.59 6.93 -2.41
CA PHE A 153 -11.29 8.11 -3.20
C PHE A 153 -10.72 7.68 -4.55
N SER A 154 -10.97 8.46 -5.60
CA SER A 154 -10.38 8.30 -6.92
C SER A 154 -9.57 9.55 -7.27
N VAL A 155 -8.43 9.36 -7.93
CA VAL A 155 -7.61 10.43 -8.51
C VAL A 155 -6.92 9.87 -9.76
N PRO A 156 -6.88 10.59 -10.90
CA PRO A 156 -6.19 10.12 -12.09
C PRO A 156 -4.70 9.84 -11.86
N ILE A 157 -4.15 8.82 -12.50
CA ILE A 157 -2.72 8.44 -12.44
C ILE A 157 -1.80 9.53 -13.03
N ASP A 158 -2.32 10.32 -13.96
CA ASP A 158 -1.69 11.46 -14.64
C ASP A 158 -2.00 12.83 -13.99
N ALA A 159 -2.79 12.86 -12.91
CA ALA A 159 -2.95 14.04 -12.07
C ALA A 159 -1.61 14.47 -11.45
N SER A 160 -1.54 15.71 -10.96
CA SER A 160 -0.29 16.24 -10.39
C SER A 160 0.15 15.43 -9.15
N ASP A 161 1.46 15.44 -8.88
CA ASP A 161 2.01 14.83 -7.65
C ASP A 161 1.30 15.36 -6.39
N ARG A 162 0.95 16.64 -6.39
CA ARG A 162 0.21 17.26 -5.31
C ARG A 162 -1.19 16.67 -5.15
N ASP A 163 -1.96 16.54 -6.23
CA ASP A 163 -3.34 16.05 -6.19
C ASP A 163 -3.42 14.60 -5.69
N ILE A 164 -2.50 13.74 -6.17
CA ILE A 164 -2.40 12.35 -5.71
C ILE A 164 -2.05 12.34 -4.21
N GLY A 165 -1.09 13.17 -3.78
CA GLY A 165 -0.72 13.30 -2.36
C GLY A 165 -1.85 13.80 -1.47
N GLU A 166 -2.58 14.83 -1.90
CA GLU A 166 -3.74 15.36 -1.18
C GLU A 166 -4.88 14.32 -1.10
N ALA A 167 -5.11 13.54 -2.16
CA ALA A 167 -6.07 12.44 -2.15
C ALA A 167 -5.68 11.33 -1.15
N VAL A 168 -4.38 11.00 -1.04
CA VAL A 168 -3.85 10.07 -0.03
C VAL A 168 -4.03 10.61 1.39
N LEU A 169 -3.78 11.91 1.62
CA LEU A 169 -4.01 12.54 2.92
C LEU A 169 -5.51 12.56 3.30
N LYS A 170 -6.40 12.82 2.33
CA LYS A 170 -7.87 12.71 2.49
C LYS A 170 -8.28 11.27 2.85
N ALA A 171 -7.66 10.26 2.24
CA ALA A 171 -7.89 8.85 2.59
C ALA A 171 -7.39 8.50 4.01
N PHE A 172 -6.21 8.96 4.40
CA PHE A 172 -5.68 8.77 5.76
C PHE A 172 -6.58 9.39 6.84
N ALA A 173 -7.19 10.55 6.58
CA ALA A 173 -8.15 11.18 7.50
C ALA A 173 -9.40 10.32 7.77
N LYS A 174 -9.63 9.26 6.97
CA LYS A 174 -10.73 8.30 7.09
C LYS A 174 -10.28 6.92 7.58
N CYS A 175 -9.04 6.77 8.04
CA CYS A 175 -8.58 5.57 8.71
C CYS A 175 -9.05 5.55 10.18
N GLU A 176 -9.51 4.39 10.63
CA GLU A 176 -10.11 4.18 11.96
C GLU A 176 -9.55 2.92 12.64
N GLY A 177 -9.94 2.69 13.90
CA GLY A 177 -9.69 1.44 14.62
C GLY A 177 -8.66 1.54 15.74
N PRO A 178 -8.59 0.53 16.64
CA PRO A 178 -7.73 0.57 17.82
C PRO A 178 -6.24 0.25 17.55
N GLY A 179 -5.86 -0.01 16.30
CA GLY A 179 -4.46 -0.09 15.85
C GLY A 179 -3.98 1.21 15.18
N LYS A 180 -4.81 2.26 15.17
CA LYS A 180 -4.47 3.59 14.63
C LYS A 180 -3.25 4.15 15.37
N SER A 181 -2.47 4.99 14.69
CA SER A 181 -1.43 5.78 15.37
C SER A 181 -2.08 6.83 16.29
N THR A 182 -1.51 6.98 17.50
CA THR A 182 -2.04 7.79 18.62
C THR A 182 -0.87 8.18 19.53
N GLU A 183 -0.68 9.41 20.01
CA GLU A 183 -1.33 10.73 19.88
C GLU A 183 -0.36 11.76 20.53
N PRO A 184 -0.41 13.10 20.28
CA PRO A 184 -1.31 13.89 19.42
C PRO A 184 -0.56 14.71 18.33
N LEU A 185 -1.29 15.57 17.60
CA LEU A 185 -0.69 16.62 16.75
C LEU A 185 -0.24 17.82 17.62
N PHE A 186 0.99 17.72 18.16
CA PHE A 186 1.65 18.73 19.03
C PHE A 186 0.97 19.01 20.40
N PRO A 187 1.72 19.56 21.39
CA PRO A 187 1.16 20.06 22.64
C PRO A 187 0.35 21.37 22.45
#